data_AF-A0A5A7T216-F1
#
_entry.id   AF-A0A5A7T216-F1
#
_cell.length_a   1.000
_cell.length_b   1.000
_cell.length_c   1.000
_cell.angle_alpha   90.00
_cell.angle_beta   90.00
_cell.angle_gamma   90.00
#
_symmetry.space_group_name_H-M   'P 1'
#
loop_
_entity.id
_entity.type
_entity.pdbx_description
1 polymer ?
#
loop_
_entity_poly.entity_id
_entity_poly.type
_entity_poly.pdbx_seq_one_letter_code
_entity_poly.pdbx_strand_id
1 'polypeptide(L)'
;MKLPCWAIPNLSSFKKKFGQGSYDKLDVIGIDEAQFFDDLYDFCCEAADIDGKTVIVAGLDGDYLRRNFGSVLDIIPLADSVTKLTARCEICGNRAFFTLRKTQEKETELIGGADVYMPVCRQHYVSGQVVIEAARTVVESRKVECRTPA
;
A
#
# COMPACT_ATOMS: atom_id res chain seq x y z
N MET A 1 19.19 -8.46 14.96
CA MET A 1 18.35 -7.95 16.07
C MET A 1 16.89 -8.17 15.67
N LYS A 2 16.05 -8.79 16.51
CA LYS A 2 14.60 -8.89 16.24
C LYS A 2 13.91 -7.81 17.07
N LEU A 3 13.17 -6.92 16.42
CA LEU A 3 12.33 -5.95 17.11
C LEU A 3 10.96 -6.60 17.42
N PRO A 4 10.36 -6.29 18.58
CA PRO A 4 8.99 -6.71 18.87
C PRO A 4 8.01 -6.17 17.82
N CYS A 5 7.09 -7.00 17.35
CA CYS A 5 6.09 -6.65 16.34
C CYS A 5 4.72 -7.23 16.71
N TRP A 6 3.67 -6.46 16.48
CA TRP A 6 2.29 -6.85 16.76
C TRP A 6 1.42 -6.64 15.54
N ALA A 7 0.80 -7.72 15.06
CA ALA A 7 -0.28 -7.63 14.09
C ALA A 7 -1.55 -7.13 14.80
N ILE A 8 -2.02 -5.96 14.42
CA ILE A 8 -3.21 -5.31 14.99
C ILE A 8 -4.12 -4.83 13.86
N PRO A 9 -5.45 -4.81 14.05
CA PRO A 9 -6.39 -4.38 13.02
C PRO A 9 -6.53 -2.86 12.91
N ASN A 10 -6.10 -2.12 13.94
CA ASN A 10 -6.13 -0.66 14.00
C ASN A 10 -5.06 -0.19 15.01
N LEU A 11 -4.49 0.99 14.75
CA LEU A 11 -3.38 1.54 15.54
C LEU A 11 -3.84 2.02 16.92
N SER A 12 -5.07 2.49 17.04
CA SER A 12 -5.72 2.86 18.29
C SER A 12 -5.74 1.72 19.32
N SER A 13 -5.78 0.45 18.89
CA SER A 13 -5.66 -0.70 19.80
C SER A 13 -4.25 -0.96 20.33
N PHE A 14 -3.22 -0.33 19.77
CA PHE A 14 -1.81 -0.59 20.09
C PHE A 14 -1.51 -0.33 21.56
N LYS A 15 -1.84 0.86 22.09
CA LYS A 15 -1.62 1.23 23.50
C LYS A 15 -2.24 0.21 24.46
N LYS A 16 -3.48 -0.22 24.17
CA LYS A 16 -4.20 -1.22 24.97
C LYS A 16 -3.56 -2.61 24.91
N LYS A 17 -3.14 -3.06 23.72
CA LYS A 17 -2.51 -4.38 23.53
C LYS A 17 -1.10 -4.45 24.11
N PHE A 18 -0.34 -3.37 24.00
CA PHE A 18 1.03 -3.30 24.47
C PHE A 18 1.12 -3.01 25.98
N GLY A 19 0.11 -2.32 26.52
CA GLY A 19 0.01 -1.89 27.92
C GLY A 19 0.62 -0.51 28.13
N GLN A 20 -0.10 0.36 28.83
CA GLN A 20 0.25 1.78 28.98
C GLN A 20 1.69 2.00 29.49
N GLY A 21 2.05 1.36 30.61
CA GLY A 21 3.40 1.55 31.18
C GLY A 21 4.54 1.00 30.32
N SER A 22 4.26 0.13 29.36
CA SER A 22 5.23 -0.31 28.35
C SER A 22 5.30 0.71 27.22
N TYR A 23 4.14 1.20 26.74
CA TYR A 23 4.03 2.21 25.70
C TYR A 23 4.77 3.49 26.08
N ASP A 24 4.61 3.96 27.32
CA ASP A 24 5.24 5.18 27.80
C ASP A 24 6.78 5.13 27.69
N LYS A 25 7.36 3.93 27.79
CA LYS A 25 8.81 3.67 27.69
C LYS A 25 9.32 3.49 26.26
N LEU A 26 8.45 3.49 25.26
CA LEU A 26 8.88 3.49 23.87
C LEU A 26 9.43 4.86 23.51
N ASP A 27 10.56 4.88 22.81
CA ASP A 27 11.07 6.11 22.18
C ASP A 27 10.69 6.16 20.70
N VAL A 28 10.57 4.99 20.07
CA VAL A 28 10.38 4.82 18.63
C VAL A 28 9.26 3.82 18.35
N ILE A 29 8.36 4.16 17.43
CA ILE A 29 7.28 3.30 16.95
C ILE A 29 7.44 3.13 15.43
N GLY A 30 7.55 1.89 14.98
CA GLY A 30 7.55 1.54 13.56
C GLY A 30 6.18 1.02 13.11
N ILE A 31 5.64 1.58 12.04
CA ILE A 31 4.39 1.14 11.40
C ILE A 31 4.75 0.63 10.02
N ASP A 32 4.40 -0.63 9.74
CA ASP A 32 4.60 -1.25 8.42
C ASP A 32 3.24 -1.48 7.76
N GLU A 33 3.22 -1.49 6.43
CA GLU A 33 2.01 -1.62 5.60
C GLU A 33 0.91 -0.59 5.96
N ALA A 34 1.34 0.65 6.19
CA ALA A 34 0.52 1.72 6.78
C ALA A 34 -0.76 2.06 6.01
N GLN A 35 -0.82 1.74 4.71
CA GLN A 35 -1.99 1.96 3.88
C GLN A 35 -3.24 1.19 4.34
N PHE A 36 -3.09 0.18 5.20
CA PHE A 36 -4.22 -0.61 5.74
C PHE A 36 -4.77 -0.06 7.07
N PHE A 37 -4.23 1.04 7.60
CA PHE A 37 -4.70 1.65 8.84
C PHE A 37 -5.49 2.93 8.56
N ASP A 38 -6.81 2.86 8.68
CA ASP A 38 -7.69 4.03 8.55
C ASP A 38 -7.46 5.07 9.66
N ASP A 39 -6.92 4.65 10.81
CA ASP A 39 -6.61 5.51 11.95
C ASP A 39 -5.15 6.00 11.98
N LEU A 40 -4.43 5.91 10.84
CA LEU A 40 -3.03 6.32 10.71
C LEU A 40 -2.79 7.79 11.06
N TYR A 41 -3.62 8.70 10.53
CA TYR A 41 -3.46 10.13 10.75
C TYR A 41 -3.57 10.49 12.24
N ASP A 42 -4.68 10.09 12.86
CA ASP A 42 -4.95 10.37 14.27
C ASP A 42 -3.88 9.75 15.19
N PHE A 43 -3.45 8.52 14.90
CA PHE A 43 -2.38 7.87 15.64
C PHE A 43 -1.06 8.61 15.53
N CYS A 44 -0.67 9.07 14.33
CA CYS A 44 0.58 9.80 14.13
C CYS A 44 0.55 11.14 14.86
N CYS A 45 -0.55 11.90 14.77
CA CYS A 45 -0.73 13.13 15.54
C CYS A 45 -0.59 12.88 17.05
N GLU A 46 -1.29 11.88 17.60
CA GLU A 46 -1.22 11.59 19.04
C GLU A 46 0.20 11.14 19.46
N ALA A 47 0.77 10.18 18.75
CA ALA A 47 2.06 9.59 19.12
C ALA A 47 3.23 10.59 18.97
N ALA A 48 3.26 11.36 17.89
CA ALA A 48 4.34 12.31 17.64
C ALA A 48 4.15 13.63 18.40
N ASP A 49 3.00 14.28 18.25
CA ASP A 49 2.79 15.65 18.74
C ASP A 49 2.47 15.70 20.24
N ILE A 50 1.81 14.67 20.78
CA ILE A 50 1.36 14.65 22.19
C ILE A 50 2.27 13.78 23.05
N ASP A 51 2.54 12.53 22.61
CA ASP A 51 3.31 11.57 23.40
C ASP A 51 4.83 11.69 23.22
N GLY A 52 5.30 12.52 22.28
CA GLY A 52 6.71 12.79 22.02
C GLY A 52 7.49 11.59 21.47
N LYS A 53 6.83 10.69 20.74
CA LYS A 53 7.45 9.50 20.14
C LYS A 53 8.00 9.78 18.76
N THR A 54 9.12 9.15 18.41
CA THR A 54 9.55 9.08 17.00
C THR A 54 8.74 8.03 16.27
N VAL A 55 7.97 8.43 15.25
CA VAL A 55 7.15 7.50 14.45
C VAL A 55 7.79 7.30 13.09
N ILE A 56 8.06 6.05 12.72
CA ILE A 56 8.59 5.66 11.41
C ILE A 56 7.51 4.90 10.68
N VAL A 57 7.03 5.44 9.56
CA VAL A 57 5.94 4.86 8.78
C VAL A 57 6.45 4.33 7.45
N ALA A 58 6.15 3.08 7.15
CA ALA A 58 6.35 2.45 5.85
C ALA A 58 4.98 2.04 5.29
N GLY A 59 4.72 2.41 4.04
CA GLY A 59 3.48 2.08 3.35
C GLY A 59 3.52 2.44 1.88
N LEU A 60 2.52 1.98 1.14
CA LEU A 60 2.36 2.27 -0.28
C LEU A 60 1.69 3.63 -0.47
N ASP A 61 2.30 4.50 -1.27
CA ASP A 61 1.75 5.83 -1.57
C ASP A 61 0.59 5.77 -2.57
N GLY A 62 0.47 4.67 -3.31
CA GLY A 62 -0.69 4.43 -4.15
C GLY A 62 -0.95 2.96 -4.47
N ASP A 63 -2.20 2.70 -4.86
CA ASP A 63 -2.70 1.38 -5.24
C ASP A 63 -2.22 0.96 -6.65
N TYR A 64 -2.68 -0.21 -7.11
CA TYR A 64 -2.36 -0.72 -8.45
C TYR A 64 -2.88 0.16 -9.60
N LEU A 65 -3.76 1.13 -9.30
CA LEU A 65 -4.31 2.12 -10.23
C LEU A 65 -3.59 3.48 -10.12
N ARG A 66 -2.58 3.60 -9.24
CA ARG A 66 -1.87 4.85 -8.88
C ARG A 66 -2.79 5.90 -8.25
N ARG A 67 -3.84 5.46 -7.55
CA ARG A 67 -4.68 6.30 -6.69
C ARG A 67 -4.15 6.23 -5.26
N ASN A 68 -4.51 7.19 -4.42
CA ASN A 68 -4.18 7.17 -3.00
C ASN A 68 -4.56 5.82 -2.38
N PHE A 69 -3.66 5.25 -1.56
CA PHE A 69 -3.93 4.01 -0.83
C PHE A 69 -3.97 4.31 0.67
N GLY A 70 -5.18 4.24 1.24
CA GLY A 70 -5.43 4.60 2.62
C GLY A 70 -5.02 6.04 2.91
N SER A 71 -4.57 6.28 4.15
CA SER A 71 -4.20 7.61 4.64
C SER A 71 -2.70 7.90 4.65
N VAL A 72 -1.90 7.12 3.90
CA VAL A 72 -0.43 7.30 3.83
C VAL A 72 -0.06 8.70 3.32
N LEU A 73 -0.80 9.25 2.36
CA LEU A 73 -0.55 10.59 1.85
C LEU A 73 -1.05 11.69 2.79
N ASP A 74 -2.02 11.39 3.66
CA ASP A 74 -2.63 12.36 4.57
C ASP A 74 -1.66 12.75 5.70
N ILE A 75 -0.69 11.89 6.04
CA ILE A 75 0.33 12.17 7.06
C ILE A 75 1.54 12.95 6.53
N ILE A 76 1.65 13.19 5.22
CA ILE A 76 2.77 13.95 4.64
C ILE A 76 2.91 15.36 5.26
N PRO A 77 1.83 16.13 5.50
CA PRO A 77 1.92 17.44 6.15
C PRO A 77 2.40 17.38 7.61
N LEU A 78 2.27 16.23 8.28
CA LEU A 78 2.74 16.00 9.65
C LEU A 78 4.22 15.57 9.68
N ALA A 79 4.72 15.00 8.60
CA ALA A 79 5.99 14.31 8.59
C ALA A 79 7.20 15.27 8.52
N ASP A 80 8.17 15.07 9.42
CA ASP A 80 9.46 15.77 9.36
C ASP A 80 10.29 15.42 8.12
N SER A 81 10.12 14.20 7.60
CA SER A 81 10.80 13.74 6.38
C SER A 81 9.98 12.70 5.63
N VAL A 82 10.05 12.74 4.30
CA VAL A 82 9.37 11.79 3.42
C VAL A 82 10.33 11.30 2.35
N THR A 83 10.48 9.99 2.23
CA THR A 83 11.30 9.37 1.19
C THR A 83 10.47 8.38 0.37
N LYS A 84 10.30 8.66 -0.92
CA LYS A 84 9.71 7.70 -1.86
C LYS A 84 10.79 6.77 -2.41
N LEU A 85 10.76 5.51 -1.99
CA LEU A 85 11.70 4.48 -2.43
C LEU A 85 11.41 4.05 -3.87
N THR A 86 12.41 3.43 -4.51
CA THR A 86 12.26 2.87 -5.86
C THR A 86 12.66 1.42 -5.90
N ALA A 87 11.89 0.62 -6.64
CA ALA A 87 12.21 -0.77 -6.94
C ALA A 87 12.95 -0.89 -8.28
N ARG A 88 13.18 -2.13 -8.74
CA ARG A 88 13.68 -2.45 -10.07
C ARG A 88 12.52 -2.91 -10.95
N CYS A 89 12.38 -2.32 -12.13
CA CYS A 89 11.33 -2.68 -13.08
C CYS A 89 11.55 -4.11 -13.56
N GLU A 90 10.54 -4.95 -13.39
CA GLU A 90 10.61 -6.37 -13.75
C GLU A 90 10.72 -6.59 -15.26
N ILE A 91 10.29 -5.62 -16.09
CA ILE A 91 10.33 -5.72 -17.56
C ILE A 91 11.67 -5.25 -18.15
N CYS A 92 12.16 -4.07 -17.74
CA CYS A 92 13.37 -3.48 -18.35
C CYS A 92 14.55 -3.27 -17.41
N GLY A 93 14.43 -3.58 -16.12
CA GLY A 93 15.51 -3.45 -15.15
C GLY A 93 15.83 -2.02 -14.70
N ASN A 94 15.21 -0.99 -15.27
CA ASN A 94 15.33 0.41 -14.84
C ASN A 94 14.61 0.66 -13.49
N ARG A 95 14.71 1.86 -12.93
CA ARG A 95 13.97 2.23 -11.71
C ARG A 95 12.45 2.09 -11.91
N ALA A 96 11.82 1.40 -10.97
CA ALA A 96 10.37 1.24 -10.88
C ALA A 96 9.80 2.12 -9.75
N PHE A 97 8.64 2.69 -10.03
CA PHE A 97 7.97 3.66 -9.14
C PHE A 97 6.52 3.28 -8.87
N PHE A 98 6.00 2.24 -9.55
CA PHE A 98 4.61 1.84 -9.52
C PHE A 98 4.49 0.34 -9.38
N THR A 99 3.39 -0.08 -8.80
CA THR A 99 2.97 -1.48 -8.73
C THR A 99 1.92 -1.70 -9.80
N LEU A 100 2.15 -2.66 -10.70
CA LEU A 100 1.18 -3.10 -11.71
C LEU A 100 0.61 -4.45 -11.28
N ARG A 101 -0.72 -4.58 -11.28
CA ARG A 101 -1.40 -5.86 -11.05
C ARG A 101 -1.36 -6.70 -12.34
N LYS A 102 -0.93 -7.96 -12.23
CA LYS A 102 -0.83 -8.94 -13.32
C LYS A 102 -2.18 -9.61 -13.63
N THR A 103 -3.06 -9.65 -12.64
CA THR A 103 -4.31 -10.41 -12.65
C THR A 103 -5.53 -9.51 -12.91
N GLN A 104 -6.72 -10.10 -13.12
CA GLN A 104 -7.93 -9.36 -13.55
C GLN A 104 -8.86 -8.94 -12.40
N GLU A 105 -8.55 -9.33 -11.16
CA GLU A 105 -9.32 -8.95 -9.98
C GLU A 105 -9.31 -7.43 -9.82
N LYS A 106 -10.45 -6.87 -9.37
CA LYS A 106 -10.66 -5.42 -9.28
C LYS A 106 -10.59 -4.88 -7.86
N GLU A 107 -10.60 -5.76 -6.85
CA GLU A 107 -10.56 -5.38 -5.43
C GLU A 107 -9.29 -4.60 -5.13
N THR A 108 -9.38 -3.47 -4.41
CA THR A 108 -8.20 -2.65 -4.10
C THR A 108 -7.25 -3.40 -3.19
N GLU A 109 -7.79 -4.03 -2.15
CA GLU A 109 -7.06 -4.84 -1.19
C GLU A 109 -7.08 -6.31 -1.63
N LEU A 110 -6.05 -6.69 -2.37
CA LEU A 110 -5.79 -8.10 -2.65
C LEU A 110 -4.39 -8.41 -2.12
N ILE A 111 -4.33 -9.18 -1.04
CA ILE A 111 -3.07 -9.63 -0.44
C ILE A 111 -2.43 -10.61 -1.41
N GLY A 112 -1.26 -10.25 -1.93
CA GLY A 112 -0.53 -11.03 -2.91
C GLY A 112 0.89 -10.51 -3.05
N GLY A 113 1.80 -11.38 -3.49
CA GLY A 113 3.20 -11.05 -3.67
C GLY A 113 3.53 -10.80 -5.14
N ALA A 114 4.70 -11.31 -5.55
CA ALA A 114 5.21 -11.20 -6.92
C ALA A 114 4.38 -12.00 -7.95
N ASP A 115 3.52 -12.89 -7.49
CA ASP A 115 2.55 -13.65 -8.29
C ASP A 115 1.40 -12.77 -8.78
N VAL A 116 0.96 -11.80 -7.97
CA VAL A 116 -0.15 -10.91 -8.29
C VAL A 116 0.34 -9.56 -8.81
N TYR A 117 1.49 -9.09 -8.34
CA TYR A 117 1.98 -7.73 -8.59
C TYR A 117 3.39 -7.70 -9.17
N MET A 118 3.71 -6.64 -9.91
CA MET A 118 5.06 -6.36 -10.40
C MET A 118 5.44 -4.88 -10.26
N PRO A 119 6.67 -4.58 -9.80
CA PRO A 119 7.22 -3.25 -9.87
C PRO A 119 7.54 -2.86 -11.32
N VAL A 120 7.03 -1.71 -11.77
CA VAL A 120 7.22 -1.21 -13.13
C VAL A 120 7.65 0.25 -13.19
N CYS A 121 8.38 0.59 -14.25
CA CYS A 121 8.63 1.97 -14.62
C CYS A 121 7.38 2.60 -15.23
N ARG A 122 7.41 3.93 -15.43
CA ARG A 122 6.26 4.67 -15.97
C ARG A 122 5.79 4.16 -17.34
N GLN A 123 6.73 3.92 -18.24
CA GLN A 123 6.44 3.45 -19.60
C GLN A 123 5.72 2.11 -19.55
N HIS A 124 6.26 1.14 -18.80
CA HIS A 124 5.67 -0.19 -18.70
C HIS A 124 4.36 -0.23 -17.93
N TYR A 125 4.15 0.67 -16.96
CA TYR A 125 2.84 0.82 -16.36
C TYR A 125 1.81 1.24 -17.43
N VAL A 126 2.10 2.31 -18.18
CA VAL A 126 1.15 2.86 -19.16
C VAL A 126 0.88 1.86 -20.28
N SER A 127 1.91 1.23 -20.84
CA SER A 127 1.73 0.21 -21.87
C SER A 127 1.05 -1.05 -21.35
N GLY A 128 1.38 -1.48 -20.12
CA GLY A 128 0.77 -2.65 -19.48
C GLY A 128 -0.73 -2.47 -19.27
N GLN A 129 -1.17 -1.28 -18.83
CA GLN A 129 -2.59 -0.96 -18.70
C GLN A 129 -3.33 -1.04 -20.04
N VAL A 130 -2.75 -0.53 -21.13
CA VAL A 130 -3.34 -0.62 -22.47
C VAL A 130 -3.52 -2.08 -22.90
N VAL A 131 -2.53 -2.94 -22.62
CA VAL A 131 -2.62 -4.37 -22.94
C VAL A 131 -3.70 -5.07 -22.10
N ILE A 132 -3.78 -4.79 -20.80
CA ILE A 132 -4.80 -5.35 -19.90
C ILE A 132 -6.20 -4.92 -20.34
N GLU A 133 -6.37 -3.64 -20.69
CA GLU A 133 -7.66 -3.10 -21.15
C GLU A 133 -8.07 -3.69 -22.51
N ALA A 134 -7.16 -3.77 -23.47
CA ALA A 134 -7.41 -4.41 -24.75
C ALA A 134 -7.77 -5.90 -24.60
N ALA A 135 -7.05 -6.62 -23.75
CA ALA A 135 -7.37 -8.02 -23.44
C ALA A 135 -8.76 -8.15 -22.80
N ARG A 136 -9.15 -7.22 -21.91
CA ARG A 136 -10.48 -7.19 -21.30
C ARG A 136 -11.57 -6.98 -22.35
N THR A 137 -11.41 -6.02 -23.26
CA THR A 137 -12.38 -5.76 -24.33
C THR A 137 -12.60 -6.99 -25.22
N VAL A 138 -11.53 -7.73 -25.55
CA VAL A 138 -11.62 -8.96 -26.35
C VAL A 138 -12.33 -10.10 -25.60
N VAL A 139 -12.09 -10.22 -24.30
CA VAL A 139 -12.78 -11.23 -23.46
C VAL A 139 -14.26 -10.89 -23.29
N GLU A 140 -14.59 -9.61 -23.13
CA GLU A 140 -15.98 -9.13 -23.03
C GLU A 140 -16.74 -9.33 -24.35
N SER A 141 -16.14 -9.02 -25.51
CA SER A 141 -16.78 -9.22 -26.81
C SER A 141 -17.07 -10.70 -27.11
N ARG A 142 -16.16 -11.61 -26.75
CA ARG A 142 -16.36 -13.06 -26.89
C ARG A 142 -17.42 -13.62 -25.93
N LYS A 143 -17.61 -13.03 -24.75
CA LYS A 143 -18.70 -13.39 -23.83
C LYS A 143 -20.08 -13.00 -24.37
N VAL A 144 -20.16 -11.98 -25.23
CA VAL A 144 -21.41 -11.59 -25.92
C VAL A 144 -21.74 -12.57 -27.04
N GLU A 145 -20.76 -13.03 -27.80
CA GLU A 145 -20.96 -14.01 -28.89
C GLU A 145 -21.34 -15.42 -28.40
N CYS A 146 -20.96 -15.80 -27.18
CA CYS A 146 -21.26 -17.13 -26.63
C CYS A 146 -22.60 -17.22 -25.86
N ARG A 147 -23.41 -16.15 -25.85
CA ARG A 147 -24.79 -16.15 -25.32
C ARG A 147 -25.79 -16.16 -26.48
N THR A 148 -25.83 -17.23 -27.27
CA THR A 148 -26.96 -17.50 -28.16
C THR A 148 -28.18 -17.94 -27.33
N PRO A 149 -29.40 -17.44 -27.63
CA PRO A 149 -30.61 -17.81 -26.89
C PRO A 149 -31.01 -19.26 -27.16
N ALA A 150 -31.56 -19.91 -26.13
CA ALA A 150 -32.28 -21.19 -26.24
C ALA A 150 -33.60 -21.02 -27.00
#